data_AF-A0A0S6VT61-F1
#
_entry.id   AF-A0A0S6VT61-F1
#
_cell.length_a   1.000
_cell.length_b   1.000
_cell.length_c   1.000
_cell.angle_alpha   90.00
_cell.angle_beta   90.00
_cell.angle_gamma   90.00
#
_symmetry.space_group_name_H-M   'P 1'
#
loop_
_entity.id
_entity.type
_entity.pdbx_description
1 polymer ?
#
loop_
_entity_poly.entity_id
_entity_poly.type
_entity_poly.pdbx_seq_one_letter_code
_entity_poly.pdbx_strand_id
1 'polypeptide(L)'
;MAKTTIIFIALFILSTTAGIVNHLSYRSSLKSWKQAVASRDNTVANLNTQVATLKADREGLDGEYDVFAKDIAALKSKVTDCQNRLALYQDDRPITTGQQPKIEKPRGLGVSYKQATQKLAASFAIKQSTPVNGQPRYMGMSHNQLATIEIIGDQQNISKASLLLGVPNDDSQALQQNALFALQFVQNVVPEWGWPENEKWIAESIQNLSGEEQGERSITKAGKVVKMSWLSSIAVFSLSISRE
;
A
#
# COMPACT_ATOMS: atom_id res chain seq x y z
N MET A 1 13.64 88.47 -48.73
CA MET A 1 14.60 87.81 -47.81
C MET A 1 13.96 87.14 -46.60
N ALA A 2 12.94 87.73 -45.94
CA ALA A 2 12.34 87.15 -44.72
C ALA A 2 11.75 85.73 -44.87
N LYS A 3 11.09 85.40 -45.99
CA LYS A 3 10.48 84.07 -46.20
C LYS A 3 11.49 82.93 -46.25
N THR A 4 12.67 83.18 -46.83
CA THR A 4 13.71 82.15 -46.97
C THR A 4 14.34 81.82 -45.63
N THR A 5 14.59 82.82 -44.78
CA THR A 5 15.14 82.64 -43.43
C THR A 5 14.21 81.84 -42.53
N ILE A 6 12.89 82.05 -42.62
CA ILE A 6 11.89 81.30 -41.85
C ILE A 6 11.89 79.80 -42.23
N ILE A 7 12.05 79.49 -43.52
CA ILE A 7 12.08 78.09 -44.00
C ILE A 7 13.35 77.37 -43.50
N PHE A 8 14.51 78.01 -43.52
CA PHE A 8 15.75 77.42 -43.00
C PHE A 8 15.69 77.16 -41.48
N ILE A 9 15.10 78.07 -40.70
CA ILE A 9 14.91 77.89 -39.26
C ILE A 9 13.93 76.72 -38.99
N ALA A 10 12.83 76.63 -39.74
CA ALA A 10 11.87 75.54 -39.58
C ALA A 10 12.47 74.16 -39.93
N LEU A 11 13.27 74.07 -40.99
CA LEU A 11 13.98 72.82 -41.38
C LEU A 11 15.04 72.42 -40.35
N PHE A 12 15.77 73.38 -39.79
CA PHE A 12 16.75 73.12 -38.74
C PHE A 12 16.08 72.61 -37.44
N ILE A 13 14.96 73.23 -37.04
CA ILE A 13 14.16 72.79 -35.89
C ILE A 13 13.57 71.38 -36.12
N LEU A 14 13.08 71.08 -37.34
CA LEU A 14 12.60 69.73 -37.68
C LEU A 14 13.72 68.68 -37.62
N SER A 15 14.91 68.99 -38.13
CA SER A 15 16.03 68.03 -38.11
C SER A 15 16.54 67.74 -36.69
N THR A 16 16.57 68.76 -35.82
CA THR A 16 17.05 68.64 -34.44
C THR A 16 16.04 67.90 -33.57
N THR A 17 14.74 68.16 -33.75
CA THR A 17 13.68 67.43 -33.05
C THR A 17 13.61 65.95 -33.44
N ALA A 18 13.78 65.62 -34.73
CA ALA A 18 13.87 64.23 -35.18
C ALA A 18 15.08 63.48 -34.57
N GLY A 19 16.25 64.15 -34.48
CA GLY A 19 17.44 63.59 -33.83
C GLY A 19 17.25 63.35 -32.33
N ILE A 20 16.60 64.27 -31.62
CA ILE A 20 16.31 64.16 -30.18
C ILE A 20 15.34 63.00 -29.90
N VAL A 21 14.29 62.85 -30.71
CA VAL A 21 13.31 61.74 -30.58
C VAL A 21 13.97 60.38 -30.80
N ASN A 22 14.81 60.24 -31.84
CA ASN A 22 15.56 59.00 -32.08
C ASN A 22 16.51 58.66 -30.92
N HIS A 23 17.20 59.66 -30.36
CA HIS A 23 18.11 59.46 -29.23
C HIS A 23 17.37 59.09 -27.92
N LEU A 24 16.20 59.68 -27.66
CA LEU A 24 15.32 59.31 -26.53
C LEU A 24 14.80 57.87 -26.66
N SER A 25 14.39 57.47 -27.87
CA SER A 25 13.97 56.10 -28.16
C SER A 25 15.09 55.10 -27.88
N TYR A 26 16.32 55.38 -28.35
CA TYR A 26 17.49 54.53 -28.10
C TYR A 26 17.80 54.38 -26.59
N ARG A 27 17.73 55.47 -25.83
CA ARG A 27 17.93 55.42 -24.36
C ARG A 27 16.89 54.56 -23.66
N SER A 28 15.63 54.62 -24.10
CA SER A 28 14.56 53.78 -23.56
C SER A 28 14.84 52.30 -23.82
N SER A 29 15.13 51.95 -25.08
CA SER A 29 15.48 50.57 -25.47
C SER A 29 16.70 50.05 -24.71
N LEU A 30 17.73 50.89 -24.51
CA LEU A 30 18.92 50.52 -23.74
C LEU A 30 18.58 50.22 -22.27
N LYS A 31 17.70 51.01 -21.65
CA LYS A 31 17.25 50.77 -20.27
C LYS A 31 16.48 49.46 -20.15
N SER A 32 15.53 49.20 -21.06
CA SER A 32 14.78 47.95 -21.11
C SER A 32 15.70 46.74 -21.32
N TRP A 33 16.69 46.86 -22.21
CA TRP A 33 17.67 45.80 -22.43
C TRP A 33 18.51 45.51 -21.18
N LYS A 34 19.01 46.54 -20.49
CA LYS A 34 19.74 46.37 -19.22
C LYS A 34 18.90 45.64 -18.16
N GLN A 35 17.61 45.98 -18.05
CA GLN A 35 16.70 45.29 -17.13
C GLN A 35 16.50 43.82 -17.53
N ALA A 36 16.35 43.54 -18.82
CA ALA A 36 16.23 42.18 -19.33
C ALA A 36 17.50 41.35 -19.07
N VAL A 37 18.70 41.92 -19.24
CA VAL A 37 19.96 41.24 -18.92
C VAL A 37 20.03 40.93 -17.42
N ALA A 38 19.76 41.90 -16.54
CA ALA A 38 19.77 41.66 -15.10
C ALA A 38 18.75 40.57 -14.66
N SER A 39 17.57 40.55 -15.26
CA SER A 39 16.56 39.51 -15.01
C SER A 39 17.04 38.12 -15.47
N ARG A 40 17.71 38.05 -16.62
CA ARG A 40 18.32 36.81 -17.12
C ARG A 40 19.46 36.34 -16.22
N ASP A 41 20.31 37.23 -15.72
CA ASP A 41 21.39 36.89 -14.80
C ASP A 41 20.85 36.29 -13.50
N ASN A 42 19.78 36.87 -12.94
CA ASN A 42 19.10 36.31 -11.78
C ASN A 42 18.51 34.92 -12.05
N THR A 43 17.96 34.72 -13.25
CA THR A 43 17.43 33.41 -13.67
C THR A 43 18.54 32.37 -13.77
N VAL A 44 19.68 32.72 -14.37
CA VAL A 44 20.85 31.84 -14.48
C VAL A 44 21.41 31.50 -13.10
N ALA A 45 21.49 32.48 -12.19
CA ALA A 45 21.92 32.24 -10.82
C ALA A 45 21.01 31.24 -10.09
N ASN A 46 19.69 31.41 -10.19
CA ASN A 46 18.72 30.49 -9.60
C ASN A 46 18.82 29.07 -10.20
N LEU A 47 18.91 28.96 -11.53
CA LEU A 47 19.08 27.67 -12.20
C LEU A 47 20.38 26.97 -11.78
N ASN A 48 21.48 27.71 -11.62
CA ASN A 48 22.73 27.16 -11.12
C ASN A 48 22.59 26.60 -9.70
N THR A 49 21.87 27.29 -8.82
CA THR A 49 21.56 26.78 -7.48
C THR A 49 20.73 25.50 -7.55
N GLN A 50 19.67 25.46 -8.36
CA GLN A 50 18.83 24.26 -8.52
C GLN A 50 19.62 23.07 -9.07
N VAL A 51 20.51 23.29 -10.05
CA VAL A 51 21.39 22.25 -10.60
C VAL A 51 22.35 21.72 -9.53
N ALA A 52 22.87 22.59 -8.66
CA ALA A 52 23.72 22.16 -7.56
C ALA A 52 22.96 21.28 -6.55
N THR A 53 21.74 21.65 -6.18
CA THR A 53 20.87 20.85 -5.31
C THR A 53 20.56 19.48 -5.93
N LEU A 54 20.12 19.45 -7.19
CA LEU A 54 19.81 18.18 -7.88
C LEU A 54 21.02 17.26 -8.02
N LYS A 55 22.24 17.81 -8.13
CA LYS A 55 23.47 17.00 -8.12
C LYS A 55 23.69 16.36 -6.75
N ALA A 56 23.52 17.12 -5.67
CA ALA A 56 23.65 16.60 -4.31
C ALA A 56 22.60 15.51 -4.02
N ASP A 57 21.34 15.74 -4.43
CA ASP A 57 20.26 14.75 -4.27
C ASP A 57 20.56 13.46 -5.02
N ARG A 58 21.10 13.57 -6.25
CA ARG A 58 21.53 12.40 -7.04
C ARG A 58 22.64 11.61 -6.34
N GLU A 59 23.65 12.30 -5.82
CA GLU A 59 24.74 11.65 -5.06
C GLU A 59 24.20 10.93 -3.81
N GLY A 60 23.21 11.51 -3.14
CA GLY A 60 22.51 10.87 -2.01
C GLY A 60 21.78 9.58 -2.44
N LEU A 61 21.01 9.65 -3.52
CA LEU A 61 20.29 8.49 -4.07
C LEU A 61 21.24 7.37 -4.55
N ASP A 62 22.36 7.72 -5.18
CA ASP A 62 23.39 6.75 -5.58
C ASP A 62 23.95 6.02 -4.34
N GLY A 63 24.15 6.73 -3.23
CA GLY A 63 24.57 6.14 -1.96
C GLY A 63 23.53 5.19 -1.34
N GLU A 64 22.25 5.56 -1.36
CA GLU A 64 21.17 4.68 -0.90
C GLU A 64 21.06 3.41 -1.76
N TYR A 65 21.17 3.55 -3.09
CA TYR A 65 21.16 2.43 -4.01
C TYR A 65 22.30 1.43 -3.72
N ASP A 66 23.51 1.91 -3.44
CA ASP A 66 24.65 1.08 -3.06
C ASP A 66 24.42 0.30 -1.77
N VAL A 67 23.74 0.89 -0.78
CA VAL A 67 23.34 0.21 0.46
C VAL A 67 22.33 -0.89 0.15
N PHE A 68 21.27 -0.58 -0.60
CA PHE A 68 20.27 -1.58 -0.98
C PHE A 68 20.86 -2.73 -1.80
N ALA A 69 21.80 -2.45 -2.71
CA ALA A 69 22.48 -3.47 -3.49
C ALA A 69 23.26 -4.45 -2.59
N LYS A 70 23.94 -3.95 -1.55
CA LYS A 70 24.64 -4.79 -0.56
C LYS A 70 23.67 -5.65 0.24
N ASP A 71 22.55 -5.08 0.69
CA ASP A 71 21.54 -5.81 1.46
C ASP A 71 20.89 -6.93 0.63
N ILE A 72 20.58 -6.67 -0.64
CA ILE A 72 20.07 -7.68 -1.57
C ILE A 72 21.08 -8.82 -1.74
N ALA A 73 22.37 -8.52 -1.87
CA ALA A 73 23.41 -9.54 -1.97
C ALA A 73 23.50 -10.40 -0.70
N ALA A 74 23.45 -9.76 0.49
CA ALA A 74 23.46 -10.45 1.77
C ALA A 74 22.23 -11.35 1.95
N LEU A 75 21.04 -10.87 1.59
CA LEU A 75 19.80 -11.64 1.64
C LEU A 75 19.84 -12.83 0.68
N LYS A 76 20.35 -12.65 -0.54
CA LYS A 76 20.54 -13.76 -1.49
C LYS A 76 21.44 -14.85 -0.90
N SER A 77 22.55 -14.47 -0.27
CA SER A 77 23.44 -15.43 0.39
C SER A 77 22.73 -16.20 1.51
N LYS A 78 21.93 -15.52 2.34
CA LYS A 78 21.13 -16.17 3.41
C LYS A 78 20.06 -17.11 2.85
N VAL A 79 19.40 -16.74 1.76
CA VAL A 79 18.43 -17.61 1.09
C VAL A 79 19.11 -18.88 0.57
N THR A 80 20.28 -18.76 -0.07
CA THR A 80 21.06 -19.91 -0.52
C THR A 80 21.47 -20.80 0.65
N ASP A 81 21.94 -20.23 1.76
CA ASP A 81 22.25 -20.99 2.98
C ASP A 81 21.03 -21.76 3.50
N CYS A 82 19.87 -21.10 3.60
CA CYS A 82 18.62 -21.73 4.00
C CYS A 82 18.21 -22.86 3.04
N GLN A 83 18.39 -22.68 1.73
CA GLN A 83 18.10 -23.70 0.72
C GLN A 83 19.03 -24.92 0.88
N ASN A 84 20.32 -24.69 1.10
CA ASN A 84 21.29 -25.77 1.34
C ASN A 84 20.96 -26.54 2.62
N ARG A 85 20.62 -25.84 3.70
CA ARG A 85 20.18 -26.45 4.95
C ARG A 85 18.91 -27.28 4.75
N LEU A 86 17.94 -26.76 3.99
CA LEU A 86 16.72 -27.50 3.67
C LEU A 86 17.03 -28.78 2.87
N ALA A 87 17.99 -28.74 1.94
CA ALA A 87 18.40 -29.92 1.18
C ALA A 87 19.02 -31.00 2.10
N LEU A 88 19.85 -30.61 3.07
CA LEU A 88 20.41 -31.53 4.08
C LEU A 88 19.30 -32.22 4.89
N TYR A 89 18.26 -31.49 5.32
CA TYR A 89 17.13 -32.09 6.02
C TYR A 89 16.24 -32.99 5.16
N GLN A 90 16.29 -32.86 3.83
CA GLN A 90 15.55 -33.73 2.93
C GLN A 90 16.26 -35.06 2.70
N ASP A 91 17.60 -35.08 2.78
CA ASP A 91 18.47 -36.25 2.58
C ASP A 91 18.62 -37.08 3.87
N ASP A 92 18.72 -36.43 5.04
CA ASP A 92 18.78 -37.07 6.37
C ASP A 92 17.39 -37.49 6.90
N ARG A 93 16.35 -37.53 6.06
CA ARG A 93 15.13 -38.25 6.45
C ARG A 93 15.48 -39.74 6.50
N PRO A 94 15.55 -40.39 7.68
CA PRO A 94 15.57 -41.84 7.68
C PRO A 94 14.35 -42.28 6.88
N ILE A 95 14.56 -43.17 5.92
CA ILE A 95 13.48 -43.93 5.31
C ILE A 95 12.97 -44.84 6.44
N THR A 96 12.17 -44.29 7.36
CA THR A 96 11.30 -45.09 8.20
C THR A 96 10.20 -45.60 7.29
N THR A 97 10.49 -46.70 6.60
CA THR A 97 9.48 -47.67 6.19
C THR A 97 8.60 -47.95 7.40
N GLY A 98 7.42 -47.34 7.43
CA GLY A 98 6.40 -47.60 8.45
C GLY A 98 6.31 -46.57 9.57
N GLN A 99 5.89 -45.35 9.24
CA GLN A 99 4.83 -44.57 9.91
C GLN A 99 5.05 -43.09 9.57
N GLN A 100 4.43 -42.62 8.48
CA GLN A 100 4.12 -41.20 8.38
C GLN A 100 3.42 -40.81 9.69
N PRO A 101 3.82 -39.71 10.37
CA PRO A 101 3.03 -39.21 11.49
C PRO A 101 1.62 -39.08 10.95
N LYS A 102 0.70 -39.84 11.55
CA LYS A 102 -0.71 -39.85 11.15
C LYS A 102 -1.16 -38.40 11.32
N ILE A 103 -1.16 -37.63 10.23
CA ILE A 103 -1.67 -36.27 10.23
C ILE A 103 -3.15 -36.45 10.50
N GLU A 104 -3.53 -36.35 11.78
CA GLU A 104 -4.92 -36.45 12.17
C GLU A 104 -5.64 -35.33 11.45
N LYS A 105 -6.52 -35.73 10.52
CA LYS A 105 -7.26 -34.80 9.69
C LYS A 105 -8.03 -33.87 10.65
N PRO A 106 -7.75 -32.55 10.67
CA PRO A 106 -8.41 -31.66 11.62
C PRO A 106 -9.92 -31.78 11.50
N ARG A 107 -10.58 -31.73 12.66
CA ARG A 107 -12.02 -31.94 12.79
C ARG A 107 -12.76 -30.83 12.03
N GLY A 108 -13.67 -31.22 11.13
CA GLY A 108 -14.45 -30.27 10.36
C GLY A 108 -15.38 -29.43 11.25
N LEU A 109 -15.64 -28.19 10.85
CA LEU A 109 -16.47 -27.19 11.52
C LEU A 109 -17.97 -27.49 11.47
N GLY A 110 -18.40 -28.44 10.63
CA GLY A 110 -19.81 -28.73 10.38
C GLY A 110 -20.48 -27.72 9.44
N VAL A 111 -19.70 -26.92 8.71
CA VAL A 111 -20.19 -25.98 7.70
C VAL A 111 -19.54 -26.28 6.35
N SER A 112 -20.31 -26.12 5.27
CA SER A 112 -19.81 -26.29 3.91
C SER A 112 -19.04 -25.05 3.43
N TYR A 113 -18.20 -25.22 2.42
CA TYR A 113 -17.54 -24.11 1.72
C TYR A 113 -18.57 -23.08 1.24
N LYS A 114 -19.64 -23.54 0.57
CA LYS A 114 -20.71 -22.68 0.04
C LYS A 114 -21.35 -21.83 1.13
N GLN A 115 -21.60 -22.43 2.30
CA GLN A 115 -22.16 -21.73 3.45
C GLN A 115 -21.16 -20.70 3.99
N ALA A 116 -19.90 -21.09 4.21
CA ALA A 116 -18.85 -20.22 4.73
C ALA A 116 -18.64 -18.95 3.87
N THR A 117 -18.87 -19.05 2.56
CA THR A 117 -18.69 -17.94 1.62
C THR A 117 -19.98 -17.25 1.20
N GLN A 118 -21.17 -17.74 1.61
CA GLN A 118 -22.45 -17.36 0.98
C GLN A 118 -22.69 -15.84 0.91
N LYS A 119 -22.52 -15.14 2.05
CA LYS A 119 -22.74 -13.68 2.13
C LYS A 119 -21.57 -12.85 1.59
N LEU A 120 -20.42 -13.48 1.36
CA LEU A 120 -19.17 -12.82 0.96
C LEU A 120 -18.86 -13.04 -0.53
N ALA A 121 -19.45 -14.04 -1.18
CA ALA A 121 -19.10 -14.47 -2.52
C ALA A 121 -19.21 -13.35 -3.59
N ALA A 122 -20.12 -12.39 -3.40
CA ALA A 122 -20.27 -11.26 -4.31
C ALA A 122 -19.17 -10.19 -4.16
N SER A 123 -18.46 -10.18 -3.03
CA SER A 123 -17.44 -9.17 -2.70
C SER A 123 -16.02 -9.69 -2.82
N PHE A 124 -15.85 -11.02 -2.97
CA PHE A 124 -14.56 -11.70 -2.98
C PHE A 124 -14.37 -12.54 -4.24
N ALA A 125 -13.21 -12.39 -4.87
CA ALA A 125 -12.76 -13.28 -5.93
C ALA A 125 -12.06 -14.51 -5.33
N ILE A 126 -12.83 -15.54 -4.96
CA ILE A 126 -12.30 -16.75 -4.30
C ILE A 126 -11.91 -17.80 -5.34
N LYS A 127 -10.69 -18.33 -5.22
CA LYS A 127 -10.15 -19.41 -6.06
C LYS A 127 -9.47 -20.49 -5.23
N GLN A 128 -9.37 -21.69 -5.79
CA GLN A 128 -8.58 -22.75 -5.19
C GLN A 128 -7.09 -22.37 -5.20
N SER A 129 -6.38 -22.71 -4.13
CA SER A 129 -4.96 -22.45 -3.88
C SER A 129 -4.23 -23.75 -3.52
N THR A 130 -2.93 -23.67 -3.28
CA THR A 130 -2.10 -24.82 -2.88
C THR A 130 -2.64 -25.45 -1.58
N PRO A 131 -2.86 -26.78 -1.56
CA PRO A 131 -3.32 -27.48 -0.35
C PRO A 131 -2.44 -27.22 0.87
N VAL A 132 -3.05 -27.24 2.06
CA VAL A 132 -2.35 -27.10 3.35
C VAL A 132 -2.62 -28.36 4.17
N ASN A 133 -1.55 -29.02 4.62
CA ASN A 133 -1.63 -30.29 5.37
C ASN A 133 -2.48 -31.36 4.66
N GLY A 134 -2.36 -31.44 3.32
CA GLY A 134 -3.13 -32.38 2.49
C GLY A 134 -4.60 -32.02 2.31
N GLN A 135 -5.08 -30.88 2.81
CA GLN A 135 -6.46 -30.43 2.64
C GLN A 135 -6.58 -29.37 1.54
N PRO A 136 -7.67 -29.37 0.75
CA PRO A 136 -7.95 -28.28 -0.19
C PRO A 136 -7.94 -26.93 0.52
N ARG A 137 -7.37 -25.94 -0.16
CA ARG A 137 -7.32 -24.55 0.30
C ARG A 137 -7.98 -23.68 -0.75
N TYR A 138 -8.78 -22.73 -0.29
CA TYR A 138 -9.38 -21.70 -1.10
C TYR A 138 -8.99 -20.35 -0.52
N MET A 139 -8.61 -19.42 -1.38
CA MET A 139 -8.26 -18.07 -0.98
C MET A 139 -8.97 -17.08 -1.88
N GLY A 140 -9.43 -15.98 -1.30
CA GLY A 140 -9.98 -14.87 -2.07
C GLY A 140 -9.61 -13.54 -1.47
N MET A 141 -9.63 -12.53 -2.32
CA MET A 141 -9.39 -11.14 -1.94
C MET A 141 -10.63 -10.32 -2.29
N SER A 142 -10.94 -9.33 -1.46
CA SER A 142 -12.03 -8.40 -1.74
C SER A 142 -11.71 -7.52 -2.94
N HIS A 143 -12.73 -6.96 -3.58
CA HIS A 143 -12.53 -6.07 -4.74
C HIS A 143 -11.67 -4.83 -4.43
N ASN A 144 -11.76 -4.30 -3.20
CA ASN A 144 -10.93 -3.18 -2.73
C ASN A 144 -9.55 -3.62 -2.21
N GLN A 145 -9.25 -4.92 -2.22
CA GLN A 145 -7.97 -5.50 -1.79
C GLN A 145 -7.60 -5.32 -0.31
N LEU A 146 -8.55 -4.86 0.51
CA LEU A 146 -8.35 -4.65 1.95
C LEU A 146 -8.79 -5.83 2.81
N ALA A 147 -9.32 -6.90 2.21
CA ALA A 147 -9.70 -8.10 2.93
C ALA A 147 -9.28 -9.37 2.18
N THR A 148 -8.81 -10.37 2.93
CA THR A 148 -8.46 -11.69 2.40
C THR A 148 -9.20 -12.75 3.19
N ILE A 149 -9.88 -13.66 2.49
CA ILE A 149 -10.51 -14.84 3.09
C ILE A 149 -9.71 -16.09 2.73
N GLU A 150 -9.57 -17.00 3.69
CA GLU A 150 -8.96 -18.30 3.51
C GLU A 150 -9.91 -19.37 4.08
N ILE A 151 -10.19 -20.40 3.29
CA ILE A 151 -10.98 -21.56 3.69
C ILE A 151 -10.16 -22.83 3.44
N ILE A 152 -10.03 -23.68 4.46
CA ILE A 152 -9.29 -24.94 4.39
C ILE A 152 -10.25 -26.08 4.71
N GLY A 153 -10.18 -27.16 3.94
CA GLY A 153 -10.92 -28.40 4.20
C GLY A 153 -11.78 -28.88 3.03
N ASP A 154 -12.60 -29.89 3.31
CA ASP A 154 -13.52 -30.47 2.33
C ASP A 154 -14.66 -29.49 2.01
N GLN A 155 -15.15 -29.46 0.77
CA GLN A 155 -16.22 -28.54 0.38
C GLN A 155 -17.53 -28.78 1.16
N GLN A 156 -17.77 -29.99 1.63
CA GLN A 156 -18.95 -30.32 2.43
C GLN A 156 -18.75 -30.01 3.93
N ASN A 157 -17.49 -30.01 4.40
CA ASN A 157 -17.16 -29.80 5.80
C ASN A 157 -15.74 -29.21 5.94
N ILE A 158 -15.66 -27.89 5.97
CA ILE A 158 -14.38 -27.17 6.07
C ILE A 158 -13.80 -27.35 7.47
N SER A 159 -12.48 -27.34 7.63
CA SER A 159 -11.78 -27.51 8.91
C SER A 159 -11.36 -26.18 9.55
N LYS A 160 -11.11 -25.17 8.72
CA LYS A 160 -10.71 -23.83 9.16
C LYS A 160 -11.23 -22.76 8.20
N ALA A 161 -11.62 -21.63 8.76
CA ALA A 161 -11.87 -20.40 8.02
C ALA A 161 -11.10 -19.25 8.67
N SER A 162 -10.46 -18.42 7.86
CA SER A 162 -9.78 -17.21 8.32
C SER A 162 -10.22 -16.01 7.47
N LEU A 163 -10.35 -14.85 8.10
CA LEU A 163 -10.55 -13.56 7.46
C LEU A 163 -9.48 -12.60 7.96
N LEU A 164 -8.77 -11.96 7.05
CA LEU A 164 -7.80 -10.91 7.30
C LEU A 164 -8.38 -9.59 6.79
N LEU A 165 -8.32 -8.53 7.60
CA LEU A 165 -8.89 -7.22 7.32
C LEU A 165 -7.85 -6.14 7.58
N GLY A 166 -7.53 -5.36 6.55
CA GLY A 166 -6.79 -4.11 6.72
C GLY A 166 -7.65 -3.03 7.37
N VAL A 167 -7.02 -2.15 8.13
CA VAL A 167 -7.67 -1.02 8.80
C VAL A 167 -7.09 0.27 8.24
N PRO A 168 -7.69 0.82 7.17
CA PRO A 168 -7.23 2.10 6.64
C PRO A 168 -7.56 3.22 7.65
N ASN A 169 -6.61 4.13 7.84
CA ASN A 169 -6.77 5.27 8.75
C ASN A 169 -7.48 6.47 8.11
N ASP A 170 -7.59 6.46 6.77
CA ASP A 170 -8.05 7.55 5.92
C ASP A 170 -9.34 7.23 5.15
N ASP A 171 -9.82 5.98 5.18
CA ASP A 171 -11.03 5.54 4.49
C ASP A 171 -12.05 4.92 5.44
N SER A 172 -12.94 5.78 5.95
CA SER A 172 -14.04 5.35 6.82
C SER A 172 -15.05 4.41 6.15
N GLN A 173 -15.21 4.47 4.82
CA GLN A 173 -16.12 3.58 4.10
C GLN A 173 -15.53 2.17 4.01
N ALA A 174 -14.24 2.06 3.71
CA ALA A 174 -13.53 0.79 3.73
C ALA A 174 -13.53 0.15 5.13
N LEU A 175 -13.37 0.96 6.19
CA LEU A 175 -13.48 0.48 7.56
C LEU A 175 -14.87 -0.11 7.86
N GLN A 176 -15.95 0.60 7.51
CA GLN A 176 -17.32 0.10 7.68
C GLN A 176 -17.58 -1.18 6.87
N GLN A 177 -17.06 -1.25 5.64
CA GLN A 177 -17.17 -2.43 4.79
C GLN A 177 -16.44 -3.63 5.40
N ASN A 178 -15.24 -3.43 5.95
CA ASN A 178 -14.45 -4.48 6.58
C ASN A 178 -15.12 -4.99 7.87
N ALA A 179 -15.73 -4.11 8.66
CA ALA A 179 -16.54 -4.50 9.80
C ALA A 179 -17.74 -5.37 9.38
N LEU A 180 -18.41 -5.02 8.28
CA LEU A 180 -19.51 -5.82 7.72
C LEU A 180 -19.02 -7.20 7.25
N PHE A 181 -17.83 -7.29 6.63
CA PHE A 181 -17.23 -8.57 6.25
C PHE A 181 -16.97 -9.46 7.47
N ALA A 182 -16.45 -8.92 8.57
CA ALA A 182 -16.23 -9.68 9.81
C ALA A 182 -17.55 -10.28 10.34
N LEU A 183 -18.61 -9.46 10.42
CA LEU A 183 -19.93 -9.89 10.89
C LEU A 183 -20.53 -10.99 10.01
N GLN A 184 -20.49 -10.80 8.70
CA GLN A 184 -20.99 -11.78 7.72
C GLN A 184 -20.18 -13.08 7.76
N PHE A 185 -18.86 -12.99 7.94
CA PHE A 185 -17.97 -14.12 8.06
C PHE A 185 -18.30 -14.98 9.29
N VAL A 186 -18.45 -14.37 10.48
CA VAL A 186 -18.85 -15.11 11.69
C VAL A 186 -20.20 -15.77 11.51
N GLN A 187 -21.19 -15.08 10.93
CA GLN A 187 -22.51 -15.67 10.71
C GLN A 187 -22.50 -16.85 9.74
N ASN A 188 -21.64 -16.82 8.72
CA ASN A 188 -21.54 -17.90 7.77
C ASN A 188 -20.93 -19.15 8.43
N VAL A 189 -19.91 -18.97 9.26
CA VAL A 189 -19.11 -20.08 9.82
C VAL A 189 -19.61 -20.56 11.19
N VAL A 190 -20.22 -19.69 11.99
CA VAL A 190 -20.82 -19.97 13.31
C VAL A 190 -22.27 -19.46 13.35
N PRO A 191 -23.17 -19.99 12.51
CA PRO A 191 -24.56 -19.53 12.46
C PRO A 191 -25.29 -19.66 13.80
N GLU A 192 -24.82 -20.56 14.68
CA GLU A 192 -25.40 -20.82 16.00
C GLU A 192 -25.11 -19.72 17.03
N TRP A 193 -24.09 -18.88 16.81
CA TRP A 193 -23.74 -17.81 17.76
C TRP A 193 -24.82 -16.72 17.80
N GLY A 194 -25.58 -16.54 16.73
CA GLY A 194 -26.77 -15.68 16.72
C GLY A 194 -26.51 -14.19 17.01
N TRP A 195 -27.54 -13.38 16.76
CA TRP A 195 -27.56 -11.96 17.11
C TRP A 195 -28.32 -11.73 18.42
N PRO A 196 -27.98 -10.70 19.22
CA PRO A 196 -26.93 -9.70 19.01
C PRO A 196 -25.58 -10.06 19.65
N GLU A 197 -25.44 -11.27 20.21
CA GLU A 197 -24.25 -11.64 21.00
C GLU A 197 -22.95 -11.60 20.19
N ASN A 198 -22.98 -12.06 18.94
CA ASN A 198 -21.81 -12.07 18.07
C ASN A 198 -21.29 -10.64 17.74
N GLU A 199 -22.20 -9.70 17.45
CA GLU A 199 -21.87 -8.30 17.18
C GLU A 199 -21.22 -7.66 18.38
N LYS A 200 -21.82 -7.83 19.56
CA LYS A 200 -21.30 -7.28 20.80
C LYS A 200 -19.87 -7.75 21.06
N TRP A 201 -19.61 -9.06 20.92
CA TRP A 201 -18.26 -9.60 21.13
C TRP A 201 -17.26 -9.08 20.09
N ILE A 202 -17.66 -8.96 18.82
CA ILE A 202 -16.80 -8.41 17.76
C ILE A 202 -16.46 -6.94 18.05
N ALA A 203 -17.45 -6.12 18.37
CA ALA A 203 -17.27 -4.70 18.68
C ALA A 203 -16.37 -4.50 19.91
N GLU A 204 -16.63 -5.23 21.00
CA GLU A 204 -15.79 -5.21 22.21
C GLU A 204 -14.37 -5.71 21.93
N SER A 205 -14.20 -6.70 21.05
CA SER A 205 -12.88 -7.21 20.69
C SER A 205 -12.09 -6.20 19.89
N ILE A 206 -12.70 -5.55 18.90
CA ILE A 206 -12.06 -4.47 18.13
C ILE A 206 -11.66 -3.32 19.06
N GLN A 207 -12.57 -2.88 19.94
CA GLN A 207 -12.31 -1.79 20.88
C GLN A 207 -11.13 -2.10 21.79
N ASN A 208 -11.10 -3.29 22.41
CA ASN A 208 -10.04 -3.68 23.32
C ASN A 208 -8.68 -3.82 22.61
N LEU A 209 -8.68 -4.41 21.41
CA LEU A 209 -7.45 -4.67 20.67
C LEU A 209 -6.85 -3.42 20.02
N SER A 210 -7.68 -2.43 19.65
CA SER A 210 -7.22 -1.22 18.95
C SER A 210 -6.24 -0.35 19.76
N GLY A 211 -6.16 -0.52 21.08
CA GLY A 211 -5.22 0.19 21.96
C GLY A 211 -3.90 -0.56 22.20
N GLU A 212 -3.76 -1.79 21.70
CA GLU A 212 -2.60 -2.65 21.94
C GLU A 212 -1.66 -2.67 20.72
N GLU A 213 -0.35 -2.86 20.96
CA GLU A 213 0.62 -3.05 19.87
C GLU A 213 0.37 -4.39 19.16
N GLN A 214 0.12 -5.44 19.95
CA GLN A 214 -0.32 -6.75 19.50
C GLN A 214 -1.26 -7.31 20.56
N GLY A 215 -2.36 -7.90 20.13
CA GLY A 215 -3.36 -8.43 21.04
C GLY A 215 -4.15 -9.58 20.44
N GLU A 216 -4.71 -10.40 21.32
CA GLU A 216 -5.55 -11.54 20.93
C GLU A 216 -6.72 -11.72 21.87
N ARG A 217 -7.88 -12.04 21.31
CA ARG A 217 -9.06 -12.49 22.06
C ARG A 217 -9.62 -13.76 21.43
N SER A 218 -10.10 -14.67 22.26
CA SER A 218 -10.76 -15.89 21.79
C SER A 218 -12.02 -16.19 22.60
N ILE A 219 -12.95 -16.89 21.97
CA ILE A 219 -14.16 -17.42 22.60
C ILE A 219 -14.55 -18.73 21.92
N THR A 220 -15.04 -19.69 22.70
CA THR A 220 -15.56 -20.95 22.18
C THR A 220 -17.08 -20.88 22.09
N LYS A 221 -17.65 -21.09 20.90
CA LYS A 221 -19.09 -21.09 20.64
C LYS A 221 -19.46 -22.28 19.75
N ALA A 222 -20.45 -23.07 20.19
CA ALA A 222 -20.88 -24.30 19.53
C ALA A 222 -19.71 -25.27 19.18
N GLY A 223 -18.72 -25.36 20.08
CA GLY A 223 -17.52 -26.18 19.88
C GLY A 223 -16.56 -25.66 18.80
N LYS A 224 -16.70 -24.40 18.37
CA LYS A 224 -15.80 -23.70 17.46
C LYS A 224 -15.07 -22.60 18.24
N VAL A 225 -13.75 -22.53 18.11
CA VAL A 225 -12.94 -21.44 18.65
C VAL A 225 -12.97 -20.30 17.64
N VAL A 226 -13.45 -19.14 18.06
CA VAL A 226 -13.35 -17.90 17.30
C VAL A 226 -12.27 -17.04 17.94
N LYS A 227 -11.22 -16.77 17.18
CA LYS A 227 -10.03 -16.04 17.62
C LYS A 227 -9.86 -14.79 16.78
N MET A 228 -9.76 -13.64 17.43
CA MET A 228 -9.46 -12.35 16.82
C MET A 228 -8.07 -11.90 17.28
N SER A 229 -7.23 -11.47 16.35
CA SER A 229 -5.90 -10.93 16.68
C SER A 229 -5.67 -9.60 15.96
N TRP A 230 -4.94 -8.71 16.60
CA TRP A 230 -4.54 -7.39 16.07
C TRP A 230 -3.03 -7.31 15.92
N LEU A 231 -2.61 -6.80 14.77
CA LEU A 231 -1.20 -6.55 14.43
C LEU A 231 -1.05 -5.07 14.06
N SER A 232 -0.73 -4.22 15.04
CA SER A 232 -0.65 -2.77 14.84
C SER A 232 0.41 -2.36 13.81
N SER A 233 1.52 -3.09 13.74
CA SER A 233 2.65 -2.80 12.84
C SER A 233 2.27 -2.77 11.36
N ILE A 234 1.17 -3.43 11.01
CA ILE A 234 0.63 -3.48 9.64
C ILE A 234 -0.85 -3.08 9.59
N ALA A 235 -1.41 -2.58 10.69
CA ALA A 235 -2.82 -2.20 10.82
C ALA A 235 -3.80 -3.29 10.33
N VAL A 236 -3.63 -4.53 10.79
CA VAL A 236 -4.45 -5.67 10.36
C VAL A 236 -5.16 -6.34 11.53
N PHE A 237 -6.47 -6.59 11.35
CA PHE A 237 -7.23 -7.55 12.13
C PHE A 237 -7.26 -8.91 11.43
N SER A 238 -7.10 -9.97 12.21
CA SER A 238 -7.35 -11.34 11.76
C SER A 238 -8.46 -11.96 12.59
N LEU A 239 -9.30 -12.74 11.94
CA LEU A 239 -10.37 -13.51 12.55
C LEU A 239 -10.27 -14.94 12.05
N SER A 240 -9.97 -15.88 12.94
CA SER A 240 -9.79 -17.29 12.63
C SER A 240 -10.83 -18.12 13.38
N ILE A 241 -11.42 -19.08 12.67
CA ILE A 241 -12.40 -20.01 13.22
C ILE A 241 -11.94 -21.43 12.93
N SER A 242 -11.75 -22.20 13.99
CA SER A 242 -11.34 -23.61 13.95
C SER A 242 -12.11 -24.40 15.01
N ARG A 243 -12.01 -25.73 14.97
CA ARG A 243 -12.49 -26.59 16.05
C ARG A 243 -11.35 -26.82 17.06
N GLU A 244 -11.71 -26.99 18.33
CA GLU A 244 -10.81 -27.57 19.34
C GLU A 244 -10.44 -29.01 18.97
#